data_AF-A0A258RRW3-F1
#
_entry.id   AF-A0A258RRW3-F1
#
_cell.length_a   1.000
_cell.length_b   1.000
_cell.length_c   1.000
_cell.angle_alpha   90.00
_cell.angle_beta   90.00
_cell.angle_gamma   90.00
#
_symmetry.space_group_name_H-M   'P 1'
#
loop_
_entity.id
_entity.type
_entity.pdbx_description
1 polymer ?
#
loop_
_entity_poly.entity_id
_entity_poly.type
_entity_poly.pdbx_seq_one_letter_code
_entity_poly.pdbx_strand_id
1 'polypeptide(L)'
;GLEKTRMYAKDASFDDELAKAYGIAWVEDLFASADEDSRYTTDVEAFLGAQQEWMSNHLPKRGVIVEADTWGRAKLPPKAERVYGKPGKSGHTAMFVDREGKVQTVHYRMPEPKTAKGKGGPAGGAAGDDGIAASKPRPDVTRRGIEMVGDFRTDALHEALARAPIEDDTLLALLVLAFAGRNISIASGASSDVYGYARMDRHAARLVGHEGKLEFDRETLQQAARGVLIEVLSCRENRTDSGIAARLAGDAIGADGFLPNMGTDEFLSCLSRAALEGSCKDTPILPRQKVKDTRAALVEHFKQERFVHPSALFAPDATKLASWLVKHEAGEDDDLDEGSGGPDATEPAEAPDDEAYGVAAE
;
A
#
# COMPACT_ATOMS: atom_id res chain seq x y z
N GLY A 1 -17.14 -29.75 23.68
CA GLY A 1 -17.43 -28.97 22.46
C GLY A 1 -16.14 -28.86 21.69
N LEU A 2 -16.00 -29.66 20.64
CA LEU A 2 -14.93 -29.59 19.65
C LEU A 2 -15.69 -29.51 18.33
N GLU A 3 -15.67 -28.36 17.67
CA GLU A 3 -16.18 -28.24 16.30
C GLU A 3 -15.42 -29.25 15.45
N LYS A 4 -16.07 -30.37 15.10
CA LYS A 4 -15.53 -31.28 14.10
C LYS A 4 -15.59 -30.52 12.78
N THR A 5 -14.43 -30.06 12.29
CA THR A 5 -14.31 -29.45 10.97
C THR A 5 -14.86 -30.43 9.93
N ARG A 6 -16.02 -30.11 9.35
CA ARG A 6 -16.63 -30.90 8.27
C ARG A 6 -16.03 -30.43 6.95
N MET A 7 -15.54 -31.36 6.14
CA MET A 7 -15.09 -31.08 4.77
C MET A 7 -16.17 -31.53 3.80
N TYR A 8 -16.63 -30.65 2.92
CA TYR A 8 -17.77 -30.92 2.04
C TYR A 8 -17.33 -31.45 0.67
N ALA A 9 -18.13 -32.36 0.10
CA ALA A 9 -17.89 -32.92 -1.22
C ALA A 9 -17.90 -31.85 -2.32
N LYS A 10 -18.74 -30.81 -2.18
CA LYS A 10 -18.80 -29.68 -3.10
C LYS A 10 -17.50 -28.87 -3.23
N ASP A 11 -16.61 -28.97 -2.24
CA ASP A 11 -15.33 -28.27 -2.20
C ASP A 11 -14.15 -29.19 -2.62
N ALA A 12 -14.42 -30.48 -2.86
CA ALA A 12 -13.44 -31.43 -3.36
C ALA A 12 -13.14 -31.13 -4.84
N SER A 13 -11.85 -30.99 -5.18
CA SER A 13 -11.42 -30.90 -6.59
C SER A 13 -11.10 -32.27 -7.20
N PHE A 14 -11.00 -33.30 -6.36
CA PHE A 14 -10.67 -34.67 -6.73
C PHE A 14 -11.91 -35.52 -7.04
N ASP A 15 -11.70 -36.62 -7.77
CA ASP A 15 -12.76 -37.54 -8.19
C ASP A 15 -12.99 -38.68 -7.19
N ASP A 16 -14.04 -39.48 -7.45
CA ASP A 16 -14.42 -40.62 -6.61
C ASP A 16 -13.35 -41.72 -6.53
N GLU A 17 -12.44 -41.78 -7.52
CA GLU A 17 -11.32 -42.74 -7.52
C GLU A 17 -10.28 -42.33 -6.49
N LEU A 18 -9.88 -41.05 -6.48
CA LEU A 18 -8.96 -40.53 -5.49
C LEU A 18 -9.58 -40.51 -4.08
N ALA A 19 -10.88 -40.22 -3.98
CA ALA A 19 -11.60 -40.29 -2.72
C ALA A 19 -11.55 -41.70 -2.10
N LYS A 20 -11.73 -42.75 -2.91
CA LYS A 20 -11.63 -44.16 -2.46
C LYS A 20 -10.19 -44.56 -2.11
N ALA A 21 -9.20 -44.08 -2.87
CA ALA A 21 -7.79 -44.38 -2.61
C ALA A 21 -7.33 -43.85 -1.24
N TYR A 22 -7.85 -42.69 -0.82
CA TYR A 22 -7.60 -42.09 0.50
C TYR A 22 -8.56 -42.57 1.59
N GLY A 23 -9.51 -43.46 1.27
CA GLY A 23 -10.46 -44.00 2.25
C GLY A 23 -11.50 -42.99 2.74
N ILE A 24 -11.80 -41.94 1.97
CA ILE A 24 -12.75 -40.90 2.35
C ILE A 24 -14.17 -41.47 2.34
N ALA A 25 -14.77 -41.56 3.52
CA ALA A 25 -16.18 -41.90 3.68
C ALA A 25 -17.04 -40.63 3.71
N TRP A 26 -18.00 -40.54 2.78
CA TRP A 26 -18.97 -39.45 2.71
C TRP A 26 -20.19 -39.75 3.60
N VAL A 27 -20.64 -38.73 4.31
CA VAL A 27 -21.87 -38.74 5.12
C VAL A 27 -22.83 -37.71 4.53
N GLU A 28 -24.08 -38.10 4.29
CA GLU A 28 -25.11 -37.18 3.77
C GLU A 28 -25.68 -36.31 4.90
N ASP A 29 -25.77 -35.00 4.67
CA ASP A 29 -26.51 -34.10 5.55
C ASP A 29 -27.98 -34.01 5.07
N LEU A 30 -28.85 -34.73 5.78
CA LEU A 30 -30.28 -34.84 5.49
C LEU A 30 -31.08 -33.55 5.74
N PHE A 31 -30.45 -32.50 6.27
CA PHE A 31 -31.08 -31.21 6.57
C PHE A 31 -30.60 -30.06 5.69
N ALA A 32 -29.72 -30.33 4.73
CA ALA A 32 -29.26 -29.33 3.77
C ALA A 32 -30.32 -29.03 2.69
N SER A 33 -30.24 -27.84 2.10
CA SER A 33 -31.10 -27.43 0.99
C SER A 33 -30.96 -28.40 -0.20
N ALA A 34 -32.09 -28.75 -0.83
CA ALA A 34 -32.16 -29.79 -1.86
C ALA A 34 -31.36 -29.49 -3.15
N ASP A 35 -30.85 -28.27 -3.29
CA ASP A 35 -30.15 -27.78 -4.48
C ASP A 35 -28.61 -27.89 -4.39
N GLU A 36 -28.04 -28.38 -3.29
CA GLU A 36 -26.58 -28.51 -3.09
C GLU A 36 -26.15 -29.95 -2.71
N ASP A 37 -24.94 -30.34 -3.15
CA ASP A 37 -24.30 -31.59 -2.67
C ASP A 37 -23.88 -31.44 -1.21
N SER A 38 -24.70 -32.02 -0.33
CA SER A 38 -24.58 -31.89 1.12
C SER A 38 -23.69 -32.94 1.78
N ARG A 39 -23.05 -33.80 0.98
CA ARG A 39 -22.15 -34.84 1.49
C ARG A 39 -20.93 -34.19 2.15
N TYR A 40 -20.55 -34.67 3.31
CA TYR A 40 -19.37 -34.22 4.03
C TYR A 40 -18.60 -35.38 4.64
N THR A 41 -17.32 -35.17 4.91
CA THR A 41 -16.48 -36.08 5.70
C THR A 41 -15.94 -35.37 6.92
N THR A 42 -15.65 -36.14 7.97
CA THR A 42 -14.93 -35.64 9.16
C THR A 42 -13.46 -36.05 9.16
N ASP A 43 -13.03 -36.83 8.16
CA ASP A 43 -11.62 -37.21 8.00
C ASP A 43 -10.89 -36.11 7.22
N VAL A 44 -10.47 -35.09 7.96
CA VAL A 44 -9.80 -33.90 7.43
C VAL A 44 -8.45 -34.26 6.81
N GLU A 45 -7.72 -35.21 7.40
CA GLU A 45 -6.38 -35.60 6.94
C GLU A 45 -6.46 -36.33 5.60
N ALA A 46 -7.39 -37.28 5.46
CA ALA A 46 -7.64 -37.97 4.20
C ALA A 46 -8.11 -37.01 3.09
N PHE A 47 -9.00 -36.08 3.42
CA PHE A 47 -9.51 -35.08 2.46
C PHE A 47 -8.42 -34.12 1.97
N LEU A 48 -7.60 -33.57 2.88
CA LEU A 48 -6.50 -32.67 2.49
C LEU A 48 -5.39 -33.42 1.74
N GLY A 49 -5.13 -34.69 2.09
CA GLY A 49 -4.22 -35.56 1.35
C GLY A 49 -4.66 -35.76 -0.10
N ALA A 50 -5.95 -36.06 -0.31
CA ALA A 50 -6.52 -36.19 -1.65
C ALA A 50 -6.46 -34.87 -2.45
N GLN A 51 -6.76 -33.71 -1.83
CA GLN A 51 -6.60 -32.41 -2.49
C GLN A 51 -5.14 -32.15 -2.91
N GLN A 52 -4.17 -32.53 -2.07
CA GLN A 52 -2.75 -32.34 -2.35
C GLN A 52 -2.24 -33.23 -3.48
N GLU A 53 -2.68 -34.49 -3.53
CA GLU A 53 -2.37 -35.38 -4.65
C GLU A 53 -3.03 -34.90 -5.94
N TRP A 54 -4.28 -34.44 -5.88
CA TRP A 54 -4.95 -33.84 -7.03
C TRP A 54 -4.21 -32.62 -7.57
N MET A 55 -3.78 -31.70 -6.69
CA MET A 55 -2.97 -30.54 -7.06
C MET A 55 -1.63 -30.95 -7.69
N SER A 56 -1.03 -32.05 -7.23
CA SER A 56 0.23 -32.57 -7.78
C SER A 56 0.04 -33.13 -9.19
N ASN A 57 -1.10 -33.78 -9.46
CA ASN A 57 -1.45 -34.35 -10.75
C ASN A 57 -1.98 -33.30 -11.76
N HIS A 58 -2.56 -32.19 -11.27
CA HIS A 58 -3.15 -31.13 -12.09
C HIS A 58 -2.32 -29.84 -12.14
N LEU A 59 -1.04 -29.93 -11.77
CA LEU A 59 -0.15 -28.78 -11.73
C LEU A 59 0.23 -28.30 -13.15
N PRO A 60 0.04 -27.01 -13.49
CA PRO A 60 0.47 -26.47 -14.78
C PRO A 60 2.00 -26.55 -14.97
N LYS A 61 2.48 -26.47 -16.22
CA LYS A 61 3.93 -26.57 -16.58
C LYS A 61 4.88 -25.55 -15.90
N ARG A 62 4.34 -24.55 -15.19
CA ARG A 62 5.06 -23.59 -14.31
C ARG A 62 4.31 -23.33 -13.01
N GLY A 63 3.62 -24.37 -12.53
CA GLY A 63 2.88 -24.38 -11.29
C GLY A 63 3.77 -24.67 -10.10
N VAL A 64 3.43 -24.15 -8.93
CA VAL A 64 4.00 -24.54 -7.63
C VAL A 64 2.86 -24.70 -6.62
N ILE A 65 2.95 -25.70 -5.75
CA ILE A 65 2.02 -25.84 -4.63
C ILE A 65 2.58 -25.01 -3.47
N VAL A 66 1.78 -24.12 -2.91
CA VAL A 66 2.16 -23.26 -1.77
C VAL A 66 1.17 -23.41 -0.63
N GLU A 67 1.59 -23.08 0.57
CA GLU A 67 0.72 -23.04 1.75
C GLU A 67 -0.13 -21.77 1.76
N ALA A 68 -1.29 -21.81 2.41
CA ALA A 68 -2.02 -20.61 2.79
C ALA A 68 -1.31 -19.86 3.93
N ASP A 69 -1.34 -18.53 3.90
CA ASP A 69 -0.92 -17.67 5.01
C ASP A 69 -1.99 -17.60 6.11
N THR A 70 -1.70 -16.86 7.19
CA THR A 70 -2.60 -16.69 8.34
C THR A 70 -3.95 -16.04 7.97
N TRP A 71 -4.08 -15.45 6.78
CA TRP A 71 -5.30 -14.86 6.25
C TRP A 71 -5.95 -15.70 5.14
N GLY A 72 -5.52 -16.94 4.94
CA GLY A 72 -6.10 -17.85 3.93
C GLY A 72 -5.69 -17.54 2.49
N ARG A 73 -4.58 -16.81 2.27
CA ARG A 73 -4.08 -16.45 0.92
C ARG A 73 -2.83 -17.24 0.56
N ALA A 74 -2.59 -17.45 -0.73
CA ALA A 74 -1.37 -18.11 -1.22
C ALA A 74 -0.09 -17.43 -0.68
N LYS A 75 0.76 -18.19 0.02
CA LYS A 75 2.10 -17.76 0.45
C LYS A 75 3.07 -17.82 -0.72
N LEU A 76 3.05 -16.77 -1.55
CA LEU A 76 3.88 -16.69 -2.75
C LEU A 76 5.39 -16.57 -2.42
N PRO A 77 6.29 -17.04 -3.30
CA PRO A 77 7.73 -16.89 -3.13
C PRO A 77 8.15 -15.42 -2.95
N PRO A 78 9.19 -15.12 -2.15
CA PRO A 78 9.63 -13.76 -1.91
C PRO A 78 10.02 -13.07 -3.23
N LYS A 79 9.49 -11.86 -3.44
CA LYS A 79 9.57 -11.04 -4.67
C LYS A 79 8.61 -11.41 -5.80
N ALA A 80 7.67 -12.34 -5.62
CA ALA A 80 6.61 -12.59 -6.58
C ALA A 80 5.58 -11.45 -6.57
N GLU A 81 5.19 -10.97 -7.75
CA GLU A 81 4.10 -10.02 -7.93
C GLU A 81 2.85 -10.77 -8.42
N ARG A 82 1.72 -10.61 -7.72
CA ARG A 82 0.46 -11.28 -8.06
C ARG A 82 -0.17 -10.63 -9.29
N VAL A 83 -0.59 -11.45 -10.25
CA VAL A 83 -1.20 -10.99 -11.51
C VAL A 83 -2.69 -11.30 -11.49
N TYR A 84 -3.53 -10.28 -11.70
CA TYR A 84 -4.99 -10.37 -11.65
C TYR A 84 -5.65 -10.42 -13.04
N GLY A 85 -4.98 -10.99 -14.03
CA GLY A 85 -5.47 -11.11 -15.42
C GLY A 85 -4.94 -12.37 -16.12
N LYS A 86 -5.19 -12.51 -17.43
CA LYS A 86 -4.73 -13.67 -18.19
C LYS A 86 -3.20 -13.78 -18.12
N PRO A 87 -2.64 -14.95 -17.72
CA PRO A 87 -1.20 -15.09 -17.56
C PRO A 87 -0.48 -14.94 -18.92
N GLY A 88 0.46 -13.99 -19.00
CA GLY A 88 1.34 -13.84 -20.16
C GLY A 88 2.36 -14.99 -20.28
N LYS A 89 3.19 -15.00 -21.33
CA LYS A 89 4.19 -16.06 -21.60
C LYS A 89 5.21 -16.32 -20.47
N SER A 90 5.31 -15.44 -19.47
CA SER A 90 6.18 -15.55 -18.29
C SER A 90 5.41 -15.76 -16.96
N GLY A 91 4.09 -15.98 -17.01
CA GLY A 91 3.28 -16.22 -15.82
C GLY A 91 3.58 -17.56 -15.15
N HIS A 92 3.66 -17.55 -13.83
CA HIS A 92 3.73 -18.73 -12.97
C HIS A 92 2.38 -18.90 -12.29
N THR A 93 2.06 -20.12 -11.88
CA THR A 93 0.80 -20.43 -11.20
C THR A 93 1.09 -21.02 -9.84
N ALA A 94 0.38 -20.58 -8.81
CA ALA A 94 0.43 -21.16 -7.47
C ALA A 94 -0.92 -21.80 -7.18
N MET A 95 -0.92 -23.06 -6.73
CA MET A 95 -2.10 -23.74 -6.21
C MET A 95 -1.94 -23.92 -4.71
N PHE A 96 -3.02 -23.71 -3.96
CA PHE A 96 -3.02 -23.88 -2.50
C PHE A 96 -4.41 -24.32 -2.03
N VAL A 97 -4.49 -24.91 -0.84
CA VAL A 97 -5.76 -25.21 -0.18
C VAL A 97 -6.07 -24.09 0.80
N ASP A 98 -7.26 -23.49 0.69
CA ASP A 98 -7.71 -22.46 1.63
C ASP A 98 -8.17 -23.04 2.98
N ARG A 99 -8.63 -22.18 3.89
CA ARG A 99 -8.99 -22.58 5.26
C ARG A 99 -10.22 -23.50 5.26
N GLU A 100 -11.04 -23.41 4.24
CA GLU A 100 -12.26 -24.16 4.00
C GLU A 100 -11.99 -25.51 3.30
N GLY A 101 -10.74 -25.80 2.94
CA GLY A 101 -10.36 -27.07 2.31
C GLY A 101 -10.46 -27.06 0.79
N LYS A 102 -10.72 -25.91 0.16
CA LYS A 102 -10.90 -25.77 -1.28
C LYS A 102 -9.59 -25.41 -1.98
N VAL A 103 -9.36 -26.01 -3.14
CA VAL A 103 -8.19 -25.69 -3.97
C VAL A 103 -8.39 -24.36 -4.69
N GLN A 104 -7.47 -23.43 -4.47
CA GLN A 104 -7.45 -22.10 -5.06
C GLN A 104 -6.23 -21.95 -5.96
N THR A 105 -6.40 -21.23 -7.08
CA THR A 105 -5.35 -20.99 -8.06
C THR A 105 -5.05 -19.50 -8.18
N VAL A 106 -3.78 -19.13 -8.14
CA VAL A 106 -3.31 -17.74 -8.25
C VAL A 106 -2.19 -17.64 -9.26
N HIS A 107 -2.21 -16.64 -10.14
CA HIS A 107 -1.12 -16.37 -11.06
C HIS A 107 -0.16 -15.32 -10.50
N TYR A 108 1.13 -15.51 -10.72
CA TYR A 108 2.16 -14.57 -10.28
C TYR A 108 3.30 -14.47 -11.31
N ARG A 109 4.04 -13.35 -11.28
CA ARG A 109 5.24 -13.15 -12.09
C ARG A 109 6.44 -12.97 -11.17
N MET A 110 7.57 -13.58 -11.54
CA MET A 110 8.85 -13.29 -10.91
C MET A 110 9.52 -12.11 -11.66
N PRO A 111 10.12 -11.14 -10.96
CA PRO A 111 10.84 -10.03 -11.58
C PRO A 111 11.97 -10.57 -12.46
N GLU A 112 12.06 -10.08 -13.70
CA GLU A 112 13.11 -10.53 -14.62
C GLU A 112 14.50 -10.16 -14.07
N PRO A 113 15.45 -11.12 -14.00
CA PRO A 113 16.83 -10.78 -13.69
C PRO A 113 17.37 -9.91 -14.82
N LYS A 114 17.79 -8.68 -14.50
CA LYS A 114 18.45 -7.76 -15.45
C LYS A 114 19.64 -8.49 -16.07
N THR A 115 19.55 -8.85 -17.35
CA THR A 115 20.66 -9.44 -18.10
C THR A 115 21.73 -8.36 -18.30
N ALA A 116 22.91 -8.61 -17.73
CA ALA A 116 24.08 -7.78 -17.95
C ALA A 116 24.48 -7.88 -19.44
N LYS A 117 24.53 -6.73 -20.13
CA LYS A 117 25.21 -6.61 -21.42
C LYS A 117 26.71 -6.87 -21.20
N GLY A 118 27.21 -7.97 -21.77
CA GLY A 118 28.64 -8.27 -21.86
C GLY A 118 29.01 -8.71 -23.28
N LYS A 119 29.80 -7.89 -23.97
CA LYS A 119 30.46 -8.19 -25.24
C LYS A 119 31.61 -9.19 -25.02
N GLY A 120 31.67 -10.24 -25.86
CA GLY A 120 32.88 -10.84 -26.46
C GLY A 120 33.88 -11.60 -25.56
N GLY A 121 34.04 -12.91 -25.78
CA GLY A 121 35.15 -13.75 -25.27
C GLY A 121 36.45 -13.65 -26.11
N PRO A 122 37.38 -14.64 -26.10
CA PRO A 122 37.40 -15.91 -25.35
C PRO A 122 38.74 -16.29 -24.64
N ALA A 123 38.63 -17.30 -23.76
CA ALA A 123 39.58 -18.37 -23.35
C ALA A 123 41.01 -18.07 -22.83
N GLY A 124 41.29 -18.57 -21.61
CA GLY A 124 42.63 -19.01 -21.22
C GLY A 124 42.94 -19.09 -19.71
N GLY A 125 42.79 -20.28 -19.11
CA GLY A 125 43.77 -20.86 -18.18
C GLY A 125 43.85 -20.41 -16.70
N ALA A 126 43.47 -21.35 -15.82
CA ALA A 126 44.10 -21.74 -14.55
C ALA A 126 44.06 -20.81 -13.29
N ALA A 127 43.36 -21.34 -12.28
CA ALA A 127 43.69 -21.43 -10.85
C ALA A 127 44.06 -20.17 -10.05
N GLY A 128 43.24 -19.88 -9.03
CA GLY A 128 43.69 -19.25 -7.80
C GLY A 128 42.81 -18.12 -7.28
N ASP A 129 42.24 -18.37 -6.11
CA ASP A 129 42.09 -17.41 -5.01
C ASP A 129 40.77 -16.61 -4.87
N ASP A 130 40.47 -16.37 -3.59
CA ASP A 130 39.21 -15.97 -2.99
C ASP A 130 38.55 -14.73 -3.62
N GLY A 131 37.53 -14.98 -4.43
CA GLY A 131 36.60 -13.95 -4.90
C GLY A 131 35.58 -13.61 -3.82
N ILE A 132 35.91 -12.66 -2.95
CA ILE A 132 34.97 -11.93 -2.10
C ILE A 132 33.75 -11.57 -2.96
N ALA A 133 32.63 -12.24 -2.70
CA ALA A 133 31.35 -11.86 -3.27
C ALA A 133 31.10 -10.40 -2.88
N ALA A 134 31.19 -9.50 -3.85
CA ALA A 134 30.85 -8.09 -3.68
C ALA A 134 29.37 -8.02 -3.28
N SER A 135 29.13 -8.11 -1.98
CA SER A 135 27.83 -7.89 -1.37
C SER A 135 27.37 -6.49 -1.79
N LYS A 136 26.10 -6.38 -2.18
CA LYS A 136 25.50 -5.09 -2.56
C LYS A 136 25.90 -4.05 -1.51
N PRO A 137 26.35 -2.84 -1.92
CA PRO A 137 26.71 -1.81 -0.97
C PRO A 137 25.53 -1.60 -0.02
N ARG A 138 25.82 -1.70 1.28
CA ARG A 138 24.82 -1.52 2.33
C ARG A 138 24.16 -0.17 2.11
N PRO A 139 22.82 -0.06 2.17
CA PRO A 139 22.14 1.23 2.07
C PRO A 139 22.75 2.25 3.04
N ASP A 140 22.83 3.51 2.61
CA ASP A 140 23.43 4.59 3.40
C ASP A 140 22.70 4.81 4.72
N VAL A 141 21.40 4.59 4.73
CA VAL A 141 20.55 4.66 5.91
C VAL A 141 19.85 3.30 6.10
N THR A 142 19.88 2.78 7.32
CA THR A 142 19.17 1.53 7.68
C THR A 142 17.65 1.72 7.63
N ARG A 143 16.88 0.62 7.61
CA ARG A 143 15.40 0.69 7.67
C ARG A 143 14.89 1.50 8.87
N ARG A 144 15.48 1.30 10.06
CA ARG A 144 15.17 2.11 11.25
C ARG A 144 15.45 3.60 11.01
N GLY A 145 16.55 3.93 10.36
CA GLY A 145 16.86 5.31 9.99
C GLY A 145 15.83 5.91 9.04
N ILE A 146 15.34 5.14 8.07
CA ILE A 146 14.29 5.58 7.14
C ILE A 146 12.96 5.82 7.88
N GLU A 147 12.58 4.93 8.81
CA GLU A 147 11.41 5.11 9.67
C GLU A 147 11.51 6.39 10.51
N MET A 148 12.65 6.63 11.17
CA MET A 148 12.90 7.87 11.92
C MET A 148 12.84 9.12 11.04
N VAL A 149 13.36 9.05 9.81
CA VAL A 149 13.25 10.16 8.84
C VAL A 149 11.79 10.45 8.49
N GLY A 150 10.97 9.41 8.34
CA GLY A 150 9.53 9.57 8.09
C GLY A 150 8.81 10.28 9.25
N ASP A 151 9.15 9.94 10.48
CA ASP A 151 8.63 10.61 11.68
C ASP A 151 9.09 12.06 11.76
N PHE A 152 10.41 12.31 11.64
CA PHE A 152 10.98 13.67 11.65
C PHE A 152 10.38 14.58 10.59
N ARG A 153 10.16 14.05 9.37
CA ARG A 153 9.48 14.80 8.31
C ARG A 153 8.04 15.08 8.69
N THR A 154 7.31 14.09 9.18
CA THR A 154 5.89 14.31 9.52
C THR A 154 5.75 15.40 10.58
N ASP A 155 6.56 15.34 11.63
CA ASP A 155 6.53 16.33 12.70
C ASP A 155 6.97 17.73 12.19
N ALA A 156 8.02 17.81 11.36
CA ALA A 156 8.47 19.06 10.76
C ALA A 156 7.43 19.65 9.78
N LEU A 157 6.76 18.82 8.99
CA LEU A 157 5.67 19.23 8.10
C LEU A 157 4.49 19.77 8.89
N HIS A 158 4.10 19.09 9.96
CA HIS A 158 2.99 19.52 10.83
C HIS A 158 3.32 20.82 11.55
N GLU A 159 4.55 20.98 12.01
CA GLU A 159 5.00 22.23 12.63
C GLU A 159 5.05 23.38 11.62
N ALA A 160 5.58 23.15 10.41
CA ALA A 160 5.60 24.13 9.33
C ALA A 160 4.17 24.53 8.94
N LEU A 161 3.27 23.55 8.76
CA LEU A 161 1.85 23.81 8.52
C LEU A 161 1.21 24.58 9.66
N ALA A 162 1.62 24.42 10.92
CA ALA A 162 1.06 25.18 12.03
C ALA A 162 1.60 26.62 12.17
N ARG A 163 2.86 26.86 11.79
CA ARG A 163 3.58 28.11 12.16
C ARG A 163 4.13 28.93 10.99
N ALA A 164 4.44 28.32 9.86
CA ALA A 164 5.06 29.03 8.74
C ALA A 164 4.10 30.08 8.14
N PRO A 165 4.59 31.20 7.62
CA PRO A 165 3.78 32.07 6.76
C PRO A 165 3.50 31.34 5.46
N ILE A 166 2.23 31.11 5.14
CA ILE A 166 1.80 30.43 3.91
C ILE A 166 0.74 31.30 3.24
N GLU A 167 0.95 31.62 1.98
CA GLU A 167 -0.01 32.35 1.15
C GLU A 167 -1.26 31.50 0.85
N ASP A 168 -2.39 32.15 0.61
CA ASP A 168 -3.67 31.45 0.38
C ASP A 168 -3.65 30.55 -0.85
N ASP A 169 -3.05 31.03 -1.95
CA ASP A 169 -2.92 30.25 -3.19
C ASP A 169 -2.08 28.98 -2.95
N THR A 170 -1.04 29.08 -2.12
CA THR A 170 -0.24 27.94 -1.71
C THR A 170 -1.07 26.99 -0.84
N LEU A 171 -1.81 27.47 0.15
CA LEU A 171 -2.70 26.61 0.96
C LEU A 171 -3.73 25.88 0.09
N LEU A 172 -4.32 26.56 -0.89
CA LEU A 172 -5.25 25.95 -1.83
C LEU A 172 -4.58 24.87 -2.68
N ALA A 173 -3.38 25.14 -3.22
CA ALA A 173 -2.61 24.16 -3.96
C ALA A 173 -2.24 22.93 -3.10
N LEU A 174 -1.90 23.15 -1.83
CA LEU A 174 -1.62 22.07 -0.88
C LEU A 174 -2.86 21.21 -0.59
N LEU A 175 -4.05 21.81 -0.50
CA LEU A 175 -5.30 21.06 -0.34
C LEU A 175 -5.56 20.15 -1.54
N VAL A 176 -5.31 20.65 -2.76
CA VAL A 176 -5.38 19.81 -3.98
C VAL A 176 -4.36 18.67 -3.92
N LEU A 177 -3.11 18.96 -3.54
CA LEU A 177 -2.08 17.93 -3.37
C LEU A 177 -2.43 16.89 -2.30
N ALA A 178 -3.08 17.31 -1.21
CA ALA A 178 -3.48 16.43 -0.12
C ALA A 178 -4.47 15.36 -0.60
N PHE A 179 -5.41 15.70 -1.48
CA PHE A 179 -6.33 14.73 -2.08
C PHE A 179 -5.65 13.76 -3.06
N ALA A 180 -4.48 14.11 -3.61
CA ALA A 180 -3.64 13.20 -4.38
C ALA A 180 -2.73 12.31 -3.51
N GLY A 181 -2.82 12.42 -2.18
CA GLY A 181 -2.05 11.61 -1.23
C GLY A 181 -2.42 10.13 -1.31
N ARG A 182 -1.42 9.25 -1.27
CA ARG A 182 -1.63 7.78 -1.34
C ARG A 182 -2.41 7.20 -0.14
N ASN A 183 -2.54 7.96 0.93
CA ASN A 183 -3.25 7.61 2.15
C ASN A 183 -4.71 8.09 2.17
N ILE A 184 -5.18 8.71 1.08
CA ILE A 184 -6.52 9.26 0.97
C ILE A 184 -7.35 8.42 0.01
N SER A 185 -8.55 8.10 0.45
CA SER A 185 -9.60 7.45 -0.34
C SER A 185 -10.82 8.37 -0.35
N ILE A 186 -11.31 8.72 -1.54
CA ILE A 186 -12.43 9.66 -1.70
C ILE A 186 -13.62 8.87 -2.23
N ALA A 187 -14.76 8.98 -1.53
CA ALA A 187 -16.01 8.51 -2.07
C ALA A 187 -16.52 9.51 -3.12
N SER A 188 -16.58 9.07 -4.38
CA SER A 188 -17.04 9.91 -5.48
C SER A 188 -18.45 9.52 -5.89
N GLY A 189 -19.36 10.48 -6.04
CA GLY A 189 -20.65 10.23 -6.70
C GLY A 189 -20.51 9.86 -8.19
N ALA A 190 -19.32 10.06 -8.77
CA ALA A 190 -18.96 9.69 -10.14
C ALA A 190 -18.22 8.34 -10.24
N SER A 191 -17.80 7.71 -9.13
CA SER A 191 -17.13 6.40 -9.14
C SER A 191 -17.28 5.63 -7.83
N SER A 192 -17.46 4.31 -7.90
CA SER A 192 -17.95 3.44 -6.81
C SER A 192 -17.04 3.14 -5.60
N ASP A 193 -15.93 3.85 -5.40
CA ASP A 193 -15.00 3.55 -4.29
C ASP A 193 -15.28 4.37 -3.03
N VAL A 194 -14.93 3.84 -1.84
CA VAL A 194 -15.41 4.33 -0.54
C VAL A 194 -14.27 4.49 0.50
N TYR A 195 -14.42 5.53 1.34
CA TYR A 195 -14.13 5.62 2.81
C TYR A 195 -13.04 6.62 3.27
N GLY A 196 -13.35 7.41 4.32
CA GLY A 196 -12.30 8.06 5.14
C GLY A 196 -12.66 9.33 5.96
N TYR A 197 -13.82 9.44 6.62
CA TYR A 197 -14.12 10.57 7.52
C TYR A 197 -13.59 10.28 8.95
N ALA A 198 -12.41 10.77 9.29
CA ALA A 198 -12.03 10.89 10.69
C ALA A 198 -11.53 12.31 10.96
N ARG A 199 -12.23 13.01 11.86
CA ARG A 199 -11.91 14.34 12.43
C ARG A 199 -11.97 15.55 11.49
N MET A 200 -12.10 15.38 10.18
CA MET A 200 -12.33 16.47 9.21
C MET A 200 -13.54 17.37 9.56
N ASP A 201 -14.62 16.80 10.10
CA ASP A 201 -15.86 17.53 10.42
C ASP A 201 -15.63 18.73 11.33
N ARG A 202 -14.65 18.65 12.25
CA ARG A 202 -14.35 19.76 13.17
C ARG A 202 -13.77 20.96 12.44
N HIS A 203 -13.05 20.74 11.34
CA HIS A 203 -12.50 21.82 10.52
C HIS A 203 -13.59 22.43 9.65
N ALA A 204 -14.46 21.60 9.07
CA ALA A 204 -15.60 22.06 8.29
C ALA A 204 -16.62 22.84 9.14
N ALA A 205 -16.93 22.37 10.36
CA ALA A 205 -17.88 23.02 11.25
C ALA A 205 -17.51 24.45 11.62
N ARG A 206 -16.20 24.78 11.65
CA ARG A 206 -15.72 26.16 11.90
C ARG A 206 -16.04 27.13 10.77
N LEU A 207 -16.42 26.62 9.59
CA LEU A 207 -16.78 27.43 8.42
C LEU A 207 -18.29 27.66 8.33
N VAL A 208 -19.08 27.09 9.24
CA VAL A 208 -20.54 27.16 9.21
C VAL A 208 -21.03 28.06 10.34
N GLY A 209 -21.77 29.10 9.97
CA GLY A 209 -22.40 30.03 10.90
C GLY A 209 -23.62 29.43 11.60
N HIS A 210 -24.17 30.18 12.55
CA HIS A 210 -25.33 29.77 13.36
C HIS A 210 -26.60 29.46 12.55
N GLU A 211 -26.76 30.05 11.36
CA GLU A 211 -27.86 29.75 10.43
C GLU A 211 -27.63 28.49 9.57
N GLY A 212 -26.50 27.79 9.74
CA GLY A 212 -26.15 26.63 8.91
C GLY A 212 -25.61 26.96 7.52
N LYS A 213 -25.28 28.23 7.24
CA LYS A 213 -24.65 28.69 6.00
C LYS A 213 -23.15 28.87 6.17
N LEU A 214 -22.40 28.89 5.07
CA LEU A 214 -20.99 29.26 5.10
C LEU A 214 -20.83 30.70 5.58
N GLU A 215 -20.12 30.88 6.69
CA GLU A 215 -19.88 32.17 7.33
C GLU A 215 -18.54 32.08 8.07
N PHE A 216 -17.49 32.69 7.51
CA PHE A 216 -16.14 32.65 8.06
C PHE A 216 -15.31 33.85 7.60
N ASP A 217 -14.31 34.24 8.40
CA ASP A 217 -13.27 35.17 7.99
C ASP A 217 -12.05 34.46 7.38
N ARG A 218 -11.14 35.25 6.81
CA ARG A 218 -9.92 34.74 6.15
C ARG A 218 -9.03 33.94 7.11
N GLU A 219 -8.88 34.41 8.34
CA GLU A 219 -8.04 33.74 9.34
C GLU A 219 -8.61 32.37 9.72
N THR A 220 -9.93 32.28 9.90
CA THR A 220 -10.65 31.05 10.22
C THR A 220 -10.54 30.05 9.08
N LEU A 221 -10.70 30.50 7.83
CA LEU A 221 -10.49 29.65 6.66
C LEU A 221 -9.07 29.10 6.60
N GLN A 222 -8.06 29.96 6.77
CA GLN A 222 -6.65 29.53 6.79
C GLN A 222 -6.40 28.50 7.91
N GLN A 223 -6.87 28.75 9.13
CA GLN A 223 -6.69 27.82 10.25
C GLN A 223 -7.41 26.49 10.02
N ALA A 224 -8.58 26.50 9.39
CA ALA A 224 -9.30 25.28 9.02
C ALA A 224 -8.51 24.48 7.96
N ALA A 225 -8.05 25.14 6.89
CA ALA A 225 -7.24 24.53 5.83
C ALA A 225 -5.94 23.91 6.39
N ARG A 226 -5.21 24.65 7.22
CA ARG A 226 -3.99 24.16 7.89
C ARG A 226 -4.28 22.94 8.76
N GLY A 227 -5.41 22.95 9.47
CA GLY A 227 -5.85 21.80 10.27
C GLY A 227 -6.12 20.55 9.44
N VAL A 228 -6.83 20.70 8.31
CA VAL A 228 -7.06 19.60 7.35
C VAL A 228 -5.73 19.04 6.82
N LEU A 229 -4.82 19.91 6.39
CA LEU A 229 -3.51 19.51 5.87
C LEU A 229 -2.68 18.75 6.91
N ILE A 230 -2.72 19.15 8.19
CA ILE A 230 -2.03 18.45 9.29
C ILE A 230 -2.60 17.04 9.51
N GLU A 231 -3.92 16.90 9.42
CA GLU A 231 -4.55 15.58 9.58
C GLU A 231 -4.30 14.63 8.41
N VAL A 232 -4.16 15.18 7.19
CA VAL A 232 -4.03 14.39 5.96
C VAL A 232 -2.58 14.06 5.62
N LEU A 233 -1.68 15.05 5.63
CA LEU A 233 -0.35 14.89 5.07
C LEU A 233 0.59 14.22 6.08
N SER A 234 1.19 13.10 5.67
CA SER A 234 2.18 12.38 6.48
C SER A 234 3.29 11.79 5.62
N CYS A 235 4.52 11.86 6.13
CA CYS A 235 5.72 11.27 5.55
C CYS A 235 6.13 9.95 6.24
N ARG A 236 5.33 9.43 7.18
CA ARG A 236 5.64 8.19 7.91
C ARG A 236 5.63 7.00 6.97
N GLU A 237 6.49 6.03 7.21
CA GLU A 237 6.61 4.79 6.42
C GLU A 237 5.58 3.73 6.87
N ASN A 238 4.30 4.11 6.90
CA ASN A 238 3.20 3.22 7.27
C ASN A 238 1.93 3.53 6.44
N ARG A 239 0.75 3.02 6.83
CA ARG A 239 -0.51 3.24 6.09
C ARG A 239 -0.91 4.71 5.90
N THR A 240 -0.35 5.64 6.68
CA THR A 240 -0.63 7.09 6.57
C THR A 240 0.31 7.81 5.63
N ASP A 241 1.19 7.10 4.92
CA ASP A 241 2.15 7.69 4.00
C ASP A 241 1.45 8.35 2.79
N SER A 242 1.49 9.67 2.69
CA SER A 242 0.95 10.41 1.55
C SER A 242 1.86 10.34 0.31
N GLY A 243 3.11 9.89 0.46
CA GLY A 243 4.11 9.81 -0.60
C GLY A 243 4.56 11.16 -1.11
N ILE A 244 4.68 11.27 -2.43
CA ILE A 244 5.29 12.44 -3.07
C ILE A 244 4.51 13.74 -2.79
N ALA A 245 3.20 13.64 -2.53
CA ALA A 245 2.38 14.78 -2.13
C ALA A 245 2.88 15.46 -0.85
N ALA A 246 3.18 14.70 0.22
CA ALA A 246 3.72 15.26 1.45
C ALA A 246 5.15 15.80 1.29
N ARG A 247 5.92 15.24 0.35
CA ARG A 247 7.27 15.72 -0.02
C ARG A 247 7.21 17.10 -0.67
N LEU A 248 6.37 17.22 -1.71
CA LEU A 248 6.12 18.48 -2.41
C LEU A 248 5.53 19.54 -1.47
N ALA A 249 4.58 19.13 -0.61
CA ALA A 249 3.96 20.03 0.34
C ALA A 249 4.99 20.64 1.31
N GLY A 250 5.85 19.79 1.89
CA GLY A 250 6.88 20.28 2.80
C GLY A 250 7.96 21.12 2.11
N ASP A 251 8.31 20.80 0.87
CA ASP A 251 9.26 21.61 0.09
C ASP A 251 8.68 23.02 -0.17
N ALA A 252 7.41 23.07 -0.61
CA ALA A 252 6.71 24.32 -0.92
C ALA A 252 6.56 25.27 0.28
N ILE A 253 6.46 24.75 1.50
CA ILE A 253 6.32 25.57 2.73
C ILE A 253 7.61 25.70 3.54
N GLY A 254 8.74 25.20 3.01
CA GLY A 254 10.03 25.28 3.70
C GLY A 254 10.11 24.43 4.98
N ALA A 255 9.44 23.27 5.01
CA ALA A 255 9.42 22.36 6.17
C ALA A 255 10.80 21.82 6.57
N ASP A 256 11.80 21.89 5.68
CA ASP A 256 13.20 21.61 6.00
C ASP A 256 13.72 22.44 7.18
N GLY A 257 13.24 23.69 7.29
CA GLY A 257 13.58 24.59 8.40
C GLY A 257 13.18 24.06 9.77
N PHE A 258 12.21 23.16 9.83
CA PHE A 258 11.62 22.58 11.06
C PHE A 258 12.16 21.19 11.38
N LEU A 259 13.02 20.60 10.53
CA LEU A 259 13.61 19.28 10.81
C LEU A 259 14.48 19.29 12.09
N PRO A 260 14.38 18.27 12.96
CA PRO A 260 15.19 18.22 14.17
C PRO A 260 16.67 18.04 13.85
N ASN A 261 17.53 18.32 14.84
CA ASN A 261 18.95 18.00 14.73
C ASN A 261 19.15 16.47 14.73
N MET A 262 19.76 15.97 13.66
CA MET A 262 20.03 14.56 13.42
C MET A 262 21.44 14.16 13.87
N GLY A 263 22.21 15.08 14.46
CA GLY A 263 23.54 14.82 15.02
C GLY A 263 23.54 14.04 16.33
N THR A 264 22.56 13.16 16.55
CA THR A 264 22.40 12.37 17.77
C THR A 264 22.98 10.97 17.59
N ASP A 265 23.37 10.31 18.69
CA ASP A 265 23.86 8.92 18.62
C ASP A 265 22.80 7.98 18.03
N GLU A 266 21.53 8.23 18.33
CA GLU A 266 20.40 7.46 17.82
C GLU A 266 20.34 7.49 16.29
N PHE A 267 20.33 8.68 15.68
CA PHE A 267 20.26 8.80 14.23
C PHE A 267 21.57 8.35 13.55
N LEU A 268 22.72 8.81 14.05
CA LEU A 268 24.01 8.47 13.45
C LEU A 268 24.34 6.97 13.55
N SER A 269 23.77 6.25 14.52
CA SER A 269 23.88 4.78 14.59
C SER A 269 23.19 4.05 13.43
N CYS A 270 22.26 4.72 12.75
CA CYS A 270 21.50 4.19 11.63
C CYS A 270 22.17 4.39 10.27
N LEU A 271 23.34 5.04 10.24
CA LEU A 271 24.09 5.33 9.02
C LEU A 271 25.12 4.22 8.69
N SER A 272 25.36 4.01 7.39
CA SER A 272 26.47 3.21 6.92
C SER A 272 27.81 3.86 7.26
N ARG A 273 28.92 3.11 7.18
CA ARG A 273 30.26 3.69 7.35
C ARG A 273 30.50 4.83 6.35
N ALA A 274 30.16 4.61 5.08
CA ALA A 274 30.32 5.59 4.03
C ALA A 274 29.47 6.86 4.27
N ALA A 275 28.24 6.69 4.76
CA ALA A 275 27.36 7.81 5.10
C ALA A 275 27.86 8.61 6.32
N LEU A 276 28.41 7.94 7.34
CA LEU A 276 29.05 8.60 8.47
C LEU A 276 30.29 9.38 8.05
N GLU A 277 31.14 8.79 7.21
CA GLU A 277 32.32 9.46 6.67
C GLU A 277 31.94 10.62 5.75
N GLY A 278 30.84 10.49 5.00
CA GLY A 278 30.24 11.58 4.23
C GLY A 278 29.77 12.74 5.11
N SER A 279 29.23 12.44 6.29
CA SER A 279 28.80 13.44 7.27
C SER A 279 29.97 14.21 7.89
N CYS A 280 31.22 13.74 7.73
CA CYS A 280 32.40 14.44 8.20
C CYS A 280 32.89 15.55 7.26
N LYS A 281 32.49 15.55 5.97
CA LYS A 281 33.13 16.37 4.91
C LYS A 281 33.14 17.88 5.19
N ASP A 282 32.08 18.36 5.84
CA ASP A 282 31.89 19.78 6.16
C ASP A 282 32.16 20.08 7.64
N THR A 283 32.82 19.16 8.34
CA THR A 283 33.14 19.27 9.77
C THR A 283 34.65 19.21 9.98
N PRO A 284 35.17 19.71 11.12
CA PRO A 284 36.58 19.52 11.48
C PRO A 284 36.92 18.07 11.91
N ILE A 285 35.98 17.12 11.82
CA ILE A 285 36.16 15.75 12.30
C ILE A 285 36.73 14.86 11.20
N LEU A 286 37.86 14.22 11.49
CA LEU A 286 38.43 13.21 10.60
C LEU A 286 37.82 11.82 10.86
N PRO A 287 37.48 11.05 9.80
CA PRO A 287 37.14 9.64 9.92
C PRO A 287 38.18 8.85 10.71
N ARG A 288 37.74 8.12 11.73
CA ARG A 288 38.59 7.27 12.57
C ARG A 288 38.52 5.80 12.13
N GLN A 289 39.49 4.99 12.56
CA GLN A 289 39.51 3.56 12.24
C GLN A 289 38.27 2.81 12.75
N LYS A 290 37.74 3.22 13.92
CA LYS A 290 36.50 2.67 14.49
C LYS A 290 35.34 3.62 14.22
N VAL A 291 34.30 3.09 13.58
CA VAL A 291 33.06 3.84 13.26
C VAL A 291 32.40 4.43 14.51
N LYS A 292 32.44 3.71 15.63
CA LYS A 292 31.93 4.18 16.93
C LYS A 292 32.63 5.47 17.39
N ASP A 293 33.93 5.58 17.16
CA ASP A 293 34.72 6.73 17.61
C ASP A 293 34.49 7.94 16.69
N THR A 294 34.30 7.71 15.38
CA THR A 294 33.86 8.76 14.44
C THR A 294 32.49 9.28 14.83
N ARG A 295 31.54 8.38 15.12
CA ARG A 295 30.19 8.73 15.54
C ARG A 295 30.19 9.55 16.82
N ALA A 296 30.92 9.12 17.86
CA ALA A 296 31.01 9.86 19.11
C ALA A 296 31.56 11.29 18.92
N ALA A 297 32.52 11.47 18.01
CA ALA A 297 33.03 12.79 17.67
C ALA A 297 31.97 13.66 16.97
N LEU A 298 31.25 13.10 16.00
CA LEU A 298 30.15 13.80 15.30
C LEU A 298 29.03 14.20 16.27
N VAL A 299 28.65 13.30 17.19
CA VAL A 299 27.66 13.60 18.24
C VAL A 299 28.12 14.77 19.10
N GLU A 300 29.40 14.83 19.49
CA GLU A 300 29.91 15.93 20.30
C GLU A 300 29.89 17.26 19.55
N HIS A 301 30.30 17.26 18.29
CA HIS A 301 30.31 18.46 17.45
C HIS A 301 28.89 19.00 17.18
N PHE A 302 27.95 18.10 16.84
CA PHE A 302 26.57 18.49 16.56
C PHE A 302 25.73 18.76 17.81
N LYS A 303 26.31 18.78 19.01
CA LYS A 303 25.66 19.45 20.16
C LYS A 303 25.61 20.96 19.98
N GLN A 304 26.58 21.53 19.29
CA GLN A 304 26.72 22.98 19.07
C GLN A 304 26.25 23.39 17.67
N GLU A 305 26.32 22.49 16.70
CA GLU A 305 25.90 22.74 15.32
C GLU A 305 24.71 21.86 14.91
N ARG A 306 23.82 22.43 14.10
CA ARG A 306 22.65 21.71 13.57
C ARG A 306 23.07 20.83 12.40
N PHE A 307 22.84 19.54 12.51
CA PHE A 307 23.01 18.59 11.41
C PHE A 307 21.65 18.09 10.91
N VAL A 308 21.42 18.19 9.60
CA VAL A 308 20.27 17.57 8.94
C VAL A 308 20.82 16.70 7.82
N HIS A 309 20.50 15.40 7.85
CA HIS A 309 20.99 14.48 6.84
C HIS A 309 20.25 14.71 5.50
N PRO A 310 20.93 14.71 4.33
CA PRO A 310 20.30 14.97 3.03
C PRO A 310 19.12 14.05 2.71
N SER A 311 19.15 12.81 3.19
CA SER A 311 18.05 11.87 3.01
C SER A 311 16.77 12.25 3.74
N ALA A 312 16.78 13.28 4.59
CA ALA A 312 15.63 13.76 5.34
C ALA A 312 15.00 15.04 4.77
N LEU A 313 15.72 15.79 3.93
CA LEU A 313 15.20 17.01 3.27
C LEU A 313 13.92 16.73 2.50
N PHE A 314 13.05 17.72 2.27
CA PHE A 314 11.71 17.60 1.68
C PHE A 314 11.68 17.47 0.17
N ALA A 315 12.61 18.14 -0.52
CA ALA A 315 12.75 18.07 -1.97
C ALA A 315 12.61 16.63 -2.48
N PRO A 316 11.63 16.34 -3.37
CA PRO A 316 11.46 15.00 -3.91
C PRO A 316 12.64 14.64 -4.83
N ASP A 317 12.92 13.35 -4.94
CA ASP A 317 13.88 12.88 -5.93
C ASP A 317 13.36 13.20 -7.35
N ALA A 318 14.18 13.88 -8.15
CA ALA A 318 13.78 14.37 -9.47
C ALA A 318 13.29 13.25 -10.40
N THR A 319 13.87 12.05 -10.29
CA THR A 319 13.45 10.90 -11.12
C THR A 319 12.09 10.37 -10.67
N LYS A 320 11.87 10.28 -9.35
CA LYS A 320 10.57 9.87 -8.79
C LYS A 320 9.48 10.89 -9.12
N LEU A 321 9.81 12.19 -9.06
CA LEU A 321 8.89 13.26 -9.42
C LEU A 321 8.51 13.20 -10.89
N ALA A 322 9.49 13.12 -11.80
CA ALA A 322 9.23 12.97 -13.22
C ALA A 322 8.38 11.73 -13.54
N SER A 323 8.68 10.60 -12.90
CA SER A 323 7.87 9.37 -13.08
C SER A 323 6.43 9.54 -12.58
N TRP A 324 6.23 10.26 -11.47
CA TRP A 324 4.90 10.55 -10.95
C TRP A 324 4.14 11.49 -11.89
N LEU A 325 4.78 12.52 -12.43
CA LEU A 325 4.19 13.45 -13.39
C LEU A 325 3.74 12.72 -14.66
N VAL A 326 4.61 11.93 -15.29
CA VAL A 326 4.29 11.16 -16.51
C VAL A 326 3.13 10.18 -16.27
N LYS A 327 3.03 9.59 -15.07
CA LYS A 327 1.93 8.68 -14.73
C LYS A 327 0.57 9.38 -14.70
N HIS A 328 0.56 10.69 -14.43
CA HIS A 328 -0.64 11.49 -14.21
C HIS A 328 -0.80 12.61 -15.25
N GLU A 329 -0.03 12.59 -16.34
CA GLU A 329 -0.33 13.39 -17.53
C GLU A 329 -1.66 12.91 -18.11
N ALA A 330 -2.55 13.86 -18.41
CA ALA A 330 -3.82 13.57 -19.05
C ALA A 330 -3.54 12.88 -20.40
N GLY A 331 -3.95 11.62 -20.53
CA GLY A 331 -4.03 10.99 -21.83
C GLY A 331 -5.12 11.70 -22.65
N GLU A 332 -4.91 11.82 -23.95
CA GLU A 332 -5.88 12.37 -24.93
C GLU A 332 -7.22 11.59 -24.99
N ASP A 333 -7.48 10.66 -24.06
CA ASP A 333 -8.67 9.79 -23.99
C ASP A 333 -9.65 10.14 -22.85
N ASP A 334 -9.45 11.29 -22.15
CA ASP A 334 -10.47 11.81 -21.20
C ASP A 334 -11.51 12.71 -21.91
N ASP A 335 -11.51 12.72 -23.25
CA ASP A 335 -12.58 13.29 -24.07
C ASP A 335 -13.85 12.44 -23.91
N LEU A 336 -14.68 12.86 -22.95
CA LEU A 336 -16.14 12.89 -23.07
C LEU A 336 -16.77 11.65 -23.70
N ASP A 337 -16.99 10.58 -22.94
CA ASP A 337 -18.12 9.68 -23.22
C ASP A 337 -19.43 10.32 -22.74
N GLU A 338 -19.75 11.50 -23.31
CA GLU A 338 -21.12 11.95 -23.49
C GLU A 338 -21.59 11.40 -24.84
N GLY A 339 -22.19 10.20 -24.85
CA GLY A 339 -22.49 9.55 -26.13
C GLY A 339 -23.44 8.36 -26.13
N SER A 340 -24.72 8.60 -25.82
CA SER A 340 -25.90 7.86 -26.33
C SER A 340 -26.28 6.52 -25.70
N GLY A 341 -26.94 6.59 -24.54
CA GLY A 341 -28.01 5.65 -24.18
C GLY A 341 -29.35 6.39 -24.25
N GLY A 342 -30.08 6.26 -25.37
CA GLY A 342 -31.35 6.96 -25.58
C GLY A 342 -32.42 6.61 -24.53
N PRO A 343 -33.39 7.50 -24.28
CA PRO A 343 -34.44 7.26 -23.30
C PRO A 343 -35.39 6.19 -23.84
N ASP A 344 -35.36 4.98 -23.29
CA ASP A 344 -36.43 4.02 -23.50
C ASP A 344 -37.59 4.44 -22.60
N ALA A 345 -38.52 5.17 -23.20
CA ALA A 345 -39.77 5.58 -22.61
C ALA A 345 -40.74 4.40 -22.62
N THR A 346 -40.93 3.77 -21.45
CA THR A 346 -42.17 3.06 -21.14
C THR A 346 -42.43 3.11 -19.64
N GLU A 347 -43.04 4.21 -19.18
CA GLU A 347 -43.93 4.17 -18.02
C GLU A 347 -45.32 3.74 -18.50
N PRO A 348 -45.95 2.71 -17.91
CA PRO A 348 -47.40 2.64 -17.87
C PRO A 348 -47.89 3.50 -16.71
N ALA A 349 -48.65 4.54 -17.06
CA ALA A 349 -49.36 5.40 -16.12
C ALA A 349 -50.42 4.62 -15.33
N GLU A 350 -50.29 4.55 -14.01
CA GLU A 350 -51.43 4.32 -13.12
C GLU A 350 -52.07 5.67 -12.81
N ALA A 351 -53.31 5.82 -13.29
CA ALA A 351 -54.16 6.98 -13.02
C ALA A 351 -54.59 6.99 -11.54
N PRO A 352 -54.67 8.18 -10.90
CA PRO A 352 -55.36 8.31 -9.62
C PRO A 352 -56.87 8.44 -9.89
N ASP A 353 -57.65 7.46 -9.44
CA ASP A 353 -59.11 7.57 -9.36
C ASP A 353 -59.48 8.48 -8.18
N ASP A 354 -59.90 9.70 -8.52
CA ASP A 354 -60.75 10.55 -7.68
C ASP A 354 -62.20 10.08 -7.80
N GLU A 355 -62.73 9.40 -6.78
CA GLU A 355 -64.17 9.44 -6.49
C GLU A 355 -64.41 9.80 -5.02
N ALA A 356 -64.93 11.01 -4.86
CA ALA A 356 -65.41 11.60 -3.63
C ALA A 356 -66.79 11.07 -3.24
N TYR A 357 -67.00 10.65 -1.99
CA TYR A 357 -68.24 10.75 -1.18
C TYR A 357 -67.86 10.23 0.22
N GLY A 358 -68.18 10.83 1.37
CA GLY A 358 -68.93 12.01 1.74
C GLY A 358 -68.86 12.16 3.27
N VAL A 359 -68.99 13.39 3.73
CA VAL A 359 -69.04 13.79 5.14
C VAL A 359 -70.28 13.20 5.83
N ALA A 360 -70.12 12.64 7.02
CA ALA A 360 -71.17 12.61 8.03
C ALA A 360 -70.56 12.76 9.42
N ALA A 361 -70.99 13.81 10.11
CA ALA A 361 -70.79 14.03 11.52
C ALA A 361 -71.80 13.20 12.34
N GLU A 362 -71.34 12.59 13.43
CA GLU A 362 -71.81 12.79 14.82
C GLU A 362 -70.76 12.24 15.80
#